data_AF-A0A2D1V265-F1
#
_entry.id   AF-A0A2D1V265-F1
#
_cell.length_a   1.000
_cell.length_b   1.000
_cell.length_c   1.000
_cell.angle_alpha   90.00
_cell.angle_beta   90.00
_cell.angle_gamma   90.00
#
_symmetry.space_group_name_H-M   'P 1'
#
loop_
_entity.id
_entity.type
_entity.pdbx_description
1 polymer ?
#
loop_
_entity_poly.entity_id
_entity_poly.type
_entity_poly.pdbx_seq_one_letter_code
_entity_poly.pdbx_strand_id
1 'polypeptide(L)' 'FPGSLEDYVHRIGRTGRAGAKGTAYSFFTAANGRFARELVGILQEAGQLVNPELAAMTHGGGGGSGGFGGG' A
#
# COMPACT_ATOMS: atom_id res chain seq x y z
N PHE A 1 0.22 -6.85 5.97
CA PHE A 1 0.90 -5.54 6.08
C PHE A 1 1.37 -5.33 7.53
N PRO A 2 2.55 -4.72 7.79
CA PRO A 2 3.02 -4.43 9.15
C PRO A 2 2.13 -3.42 9.91
N GLY A 3 2.36 -3.29 11.21
CA GLY A 3 1.58 -2.39 12.09
C GLY A 3 1.91 -0.90 11.91
N SER A 4 3.06 -0.58 11.31
CA SER A 4 3.50 0.77 10.98
C SER A 4 4.14 0.82 9.59
N LEU A 5 4.22 2.02 9.00
CA LEU A 5 4.92 2.22 7.72
C LEU A 5 6.44 2.24 7.86
N GLU A 6 6.96 2.64 9.02
CA GLU A 6 8.39 2.53 9.32
C GLU A 6 8.86 1.06 9.28
N ASP A 7 8.09 0.15 9.89
CA ASP A 7 8.36 -1.29 9.81
C ASP A 7 8.29 -1.81 8.37
N TYR A 8 7.40 -1.25 7.55
CA TYR A 8 7.32 -1.59 6.13
C TYR A 8 8.61 -1.21 5.40
N VAL A 9 9.08 0.03 5.57
CA VAL A 9 10.34 0.51 4.98
C VAL A 9 11.53 -0.35 5.43
N HIS A 10 11.63 -0.66 6.73
CA HIS A 10 12.67 -1.53 7.26
C HIS A 10 12.64 -2.96 6.69
N ARG A 11 11.45 -3.50 6.39
CA ARG A 11 11.29 -4.82 5.77
C ARG A 11 11.72 -4.82 4.31
N ILE A 12 11.28 -3.86 3.51
CA ILE A 12 11.66 -3.82 2.09
C ILE A 12 13.15 -3.46 1.91
N GLY A 13 13.75 -2.72 2.85
CA GLY A 13 15.19 -2.42 2.88
C GLY A 13 16.11 -3.63 3.17
N ARG A 14 15.57 -4.84 3.24
CA ARG A 14 16.34 -6.09 3.35
C ARG A 14 16.81 -6.62 1.99
N THR A 15 16.25 -6.15 0.89
CA THR A 15 16.69 -6.47 -0.48
C THR A 15 17.35 -5.26 -1.15
N GLY A 16 18.02 -5.45 -2.30
CA GLY A 16 18.56 -4.35 -3.12
C GLY A 16 19.71 -3.54 -2.49
N ARG A 17 20.76 -4.23 -2.01
CA ARG A 17 21.93 -3.59 -1.37
C ARG A 17 23.15 -3.56 -2.29
N ALA A 18 24.11 -2.68 -1.99
CA ALA A 18 25.41 -2.60 -2.66
C ALA A 18 25.31 -2.49 -4.19
N GLY A 19 24.37 -1.68 -4.69
CA GLY A 19 24.15 -1.48 -6.13
C GLY A 19 23.35 -2.58 -6.83
N ALA A 20 23.02 -3.67 -6.14
CA ALA A 20 22.14 -4.70 -6.67
C ALA A 20 20.67 -4.26 -6.62
N LYS A 21 19.88 -4.68 -7.61
CA LYS A 21 18.43 -4.47 -7.60
C LYS A 21 17.74 -5.49 -6.69
N GLY A 22 16.72 -5.05 -5.97
CA GLY A 22 15.86 -5.89 -5.15
C GLY A 22 14.40 -5.72 -5.55
N THR A 23 13.57 -6.74 -5.34
CA THR A 23 12.11 -6.67 -5.56
C THR A 23 11.40 -7.03 -4.27
N ALA A 24 10.37 -6.27 -3.91
CA ALA A 24 9.52 -6.53 -2.76
C ALA A 24 8.05 -6.51 -3.19
N TYR A 25 7.33 -7.59 -2.89
CA TYR A 25 5.89 -7.69 -3.12
C TYR A 25 5.15 -7.58 -1.79
N SER A 26 4.07 -6.81 -1.79
CA SER A 26 3.27 -6.56 -0.60
C SER A 26 1.81 -6.87 -0.87
N PHE A 27 1.23 -7.75 -0.06
CA PHE A 27 -0.22 -7.90 -0.03
C PHE A 27 -0.82 -6.77 0.81
N PHE A 28 -1.65 -5.98 0.15
CA PHE A 28 -2.36 -4.85 0.71
C PHE A 28 -3.86 -5.09 0.56
N THR A 29 -4.60 -4.88 1.63
CA THR A 29 -6.06 -5.13 1.67
C THR A 29 -6.78 -3.89 2.19
N ALA A 30 -8.10 -3.84 2.05
CA ALA A 30 -8.92 -2.75 2.59
C ALA A 30 -8.72 -2.54 4.11
N ALA A 31 -8.43 -3.62 4.87
CA ALA A 31 -8.10 -3.52 6.30
C ALA A 31 -6.82 -2.72 6.59
N ASN A 32 -5.97 -2.50 5.58
CA ASN A 32 -4.75 -1.71 5.67
C ASN A 32 -4.96 -0.27 5.14
N GLY A 33 -6.17 0.10 4.72
CA GLY A 33 -6.48 1.36 4.04
C GLY A 33 -6.01 2.62 4.77
N ARG A 34 -5.94 2.58 6.12
CA ARG A 34 -5.35 3.67 6.93
C ARG A 34 -3.92 4.05 6.51
N PHE A 35 -3.15 3.12 5.96
CA PHE A 35 -1.78 3.34 5.49
C PHE A 35 -1.71 3.72 4.01
N ALA A 36 -2.83 3.69 3.26
CA ALA A 36 -2.81 3.84 1.81
C ALA A 36 -2.24 5.20 1.38
N ARG A 37 -2.70 6.31 2.00
CA ARG A 37 -2.25 7.66 1.63
C ARG A 37 -0.74 7.83 1.78
N GLU A 38 -0.19 7.41 2.91
CA GLU A 38 1.24 7.56 3.19
C GLU A 38 2.09 6.56 2.39
N LEU A 39 1.62 5.32 2.21
CA LEU A 39 2.27 4.34 1.34
C LEU A 39 2.37 4.83 -0.11
N VAL A 40 1.31 5.44 -0.64
CA VAL A 40 1.31 6.02 -1.99
C VAL A 40 2.34 7.15 -2.10
N GLY A 41 2.43 8.03 -1.08
CA GLY A 41 3.45 9.07 -1.03
C GLY A 41 4.87 8.50 -1.12
N ILE A 42 5.18 7.48 -0.30
CA ILE A 42 6.49 6.81 -0.31
C ILE A 42 6.80 6.21 -1.69
N LEU A 43 5.84 5.54 -2.31
CA LEU A 43 6.04 4.95 -3.64
C LEU A 43 6.30 6.01 -4.71
N GLN A 44 5.60 7.15 -4.66
CA GLN A 44 5.80 8.27 -5.60
C GLN A 44 7.16 8.93 -5.41
N GLU A 45 7.57 9.21 -4.17
CA GLU A 45 8.89 9.77 -3.85
C GLU A 45 10.03 8.84 -4.31
N ALA A 46 9.81 7.53 -4.20
CA ALA A 46 10.74 6.51 -4.70
C ALA A 46 10.64 6.26 -6.22
N GLY A 47 9.83 7.02 -6.96
CA GLY A 47 9.66 6.89 -8.41
C GLY A 47 9.03 5.57 -8.85
N GLN A 48 8.32 4.87 -7.95
CA GLN A 48 7.65 3.61 -8.25
C GLN A 48 6.30 3.82 -8.92
N LEU A 49 5.90 2.85 -9.75
CA LEU A 49 4.56 2.80 -10.30
C LEU A 49 3.56 2.47 -9.19
N VAL A 50 2.63 3.38 -8.93
CA VAL A 50 1.56 3.18 -7.95
C VAL A 50 0.44 2.38 -8.59
N ASN A 51 0.02 1.28 -7.93
CA ASN A 51 -1.13 0.52 -8.37
C ASN A 51 -2.41 1.40 -8.28
N PRO A 52 -3.22 1.49 -9.35
CA PRO A 52 -4.45 2.30 -9.36
C PRO A 52 -5.43 1.97 -8.24
N GLU A 53 -5.58 0.69 -7.87
CA GLU A 53 -6.46 0.27 -6.77
C GLU A 53 -5.97 0.78 -5.42
N LEU A 54 -4.65 0.76 -5.20
CA LEU A 54 -4.03 1.34 -4.01
C LEU A 54 -4.23 2.86 -3.96
N ALA A 55 -4.09 3.55 -5.09
CA ALA A 55 -4.34 4.98 -5.18
C ALA A 55 -5.81 5.33 -4.88
N ALA A 56 -6.76 4.54 -5.39
CA ALA A 56 -8.19 4.71 -5.10
C ALA A 56 -8.51 4.57 -3.59
N MET A 57 -7.82 3.66 -2.89
CA MET A 57 -7.97 3.50 -1.43
C MET A 57 -7.55 4.74 -0.63
N THR A 58 -6.78 5.68 -1.20
CA THR A 58 -6.42 6.95 -0.52
C THR A 58 -7.59 7.92 -0.42
N HIS A 59 -8.54 7.82 -1.33
CA HIS A 59 -9.74 8.67 -1.40
C HIS A 59 -10.96 7.98 -0.76
N GLY A 60 -10.96 6.64 -0.71
CA GLY A 60 -12.05 5.81 -0.21
C GLY A 60 -11.86 5.35 1.24
N GLY A 61 -11.70 6.28 2.17
CA GLY A 61 -11.83 6.02 3.61
C GLY A 61 -13.26 6.25 4.11
N GLY A 62 -14.26 5.72 3.40
CA GLY A 62 -15.67 5.90 3.77
C GLY A 62 -16.60 5.62 2.59
N GLY A 63 -17.21 4.44 2.56
CA GLY A 63 -18.20 4.11 1.54
C GLY A 63 -18.46 2.62 1.48
N GLY A 64 -19.41 2.15 2.28
CA GLY A 64 -19.89 0.78 2.25
C GLY A 64 -20.32 0.37 0.85
N SER A 65 -19.94 -0.83 0.46
CA SER A 65 -20.47 -1.52 -0.72
C SER A 65 -20.91 -2.90 -0.30
N GLY A 66 -22.22 -3.14 -0.32
CA GLY A 66 -22.79 -4.47 -0.13
C GLY A 66 -24.11 -4.54 0.66
N GLY A 67 -25.02 -3.57 0.49
CA GLY A 67 -26.43 -3.80 0.83
C GLY A 67 -27.08 -4.69 -0.23
N PHE A 68 -27.04 -6.01 -0.02
CA PHE A 68 -27.83 -6.96 -0.79
C PHE A 68 -29.24 -6.99 -0.21
N GLY A 69 -30.17 -6.28 -0.84
CA GLY A 69 -31.60 -6.30 -0.53
C GLY A 69 -32.41 -6.49 -1.81
N GLY A 70 -32.70 -7.75 -2.13
CA GLY A 70 -33.60 -8.13 -3.21
C GLY A 70 -34.56 -9.21 -2.69
N GLY A 71 -35.77 -8.79 -2.37
CA GLY A 71 -36.93 -9.58 -1.98
C GLY A 71 -38.19 -8.80 -2.27
#